data_AF-A0A7K4CZM6-F1
#
_entry.id   AF-A0A7K4CZM6-F1
#
_cell.length_a   1.000
_cell.length_b   1.000
_cell.length_c   1.000
_cell.angle_alpha   90.00
_cell.angle_beta   90.00
_cell.angle_gamma   90.00
#
_symmetry.space_group_name_H-M   'P 1'
#
loop_
_entity.id
_entity.type
_entity.pdbx_description
1 polymer ?
#
loop_
_entity_poly.entity_id
_entity_poly.type
_entity_poly.pdbx_seq_one_letter_code
_entity_poly.pdbx_strand_id
1 'polypeptide(L)' 'MTDMMARACFNCHAYIILNAGSTRNQSAMGSFDKDHARHMVQTVAFNELDKGYVSHTRRYVQPK' A
#
# COMPACT_ATOMS: atom_id res chain seq x y z
N MET A 1 4.78 -16.42 13.59
CA MET A 1 4.54 -16.07 12.16
C MET A 1 4.66 -14.57 12.08
N THR A 2 5.53 -14.02 11.23
CA THR A 2 5.64 -12.57 11.09
C THR A 2 4.46 -12.12 10.24
N ASP A 3 3.50 -11.43 10.86
CA ASP A 3 2.35 -10.93 10.12
C ASP A 3 2.83 -9.94 9.05
N MET A 4 2.47 -10.21 7.79
CA MET A 4 2.81 -9.33 6.68
C MET A 4 2.05 -8.03 6.86
N MET A 5 2.79 -6.93 7.02
CA MET A 5 2.20 -5.61 7.13
C MET A 5 1.94 -5.04 5.75
N ALA A 6 0.90 -4.22 5.62
CA ALA A 6 0.57 -3.50 4.39
C ALA A 6 0.24 -2.04 4.72
N ARG A 7 0.67 -1.13 3.86
CA ARG A 7 0.29 0.28 3.90
C ARG A 7 -0.90 0.47 2.97
N ALA A 8 -2.04 0.86 3.51
CA ALA A 8 -3.28 0.95 2.77
C ALA A 8 -3.87 2.36 2.81
N CYS A 9 -4.38 2.80 1.67
CA CYS A 9 -5.09 4.05 1.49
C CYS A 9 -6.60 3.77 1.49
N PHE A 10 -7.31 4.31 2.48
CA PHE A 10 -8.76 4.14 2.63
C PHE A 10 -9.57 4.95 1.61
N ASN A 11 -8.99 5.99 1.01
CA ASN A 11 -9.70 6.76 -0.04
C ASN A 11 -9.61 6.07 -1.41
N CYS A 12 -8.44 5.52 -1.74
CA CYS A 12 -8.20 4.91 -3.06
C CYS A 12 -8.46 3.41 -3.07
N HIS A 13 -8.73 2.81 -1.90
CA HIS A 13 -8.77 1.37 -1.70
C HIS A 13 -7.54 0.69 -2.32
N ALA A 14 -6.35 1.26 -2.08
CA ALA A 14 -5.10 0.79 -2.64
C ALA A 14 -4.14 0.41 -1.51
N TYR A 15 -3.34 -0.64 -1.69
CA TYR A 15 -2.37 -1.07 -0.68
C TYR A 15 -1.01 -1.44 -1.26
N ILE A 16 0.04 -1.26 -0.47
CA ILE A 16 1.39 -1.76 -0.76
C ILE A 16 1.87 -2.64 0.40
N ILE A 17 2.29 -3.86 0.09
CA ILE A 17 2.84 -4.78 1.10
C ILE A 17 4.17 -4.23 1.59
N LEU A 18 4.36 -4.22 2.90
CA LEU A 18 5.58 -3.82 3.58
C LEU A 18 6.47 -5.05 3.76
N ASN A 19 7.60 -5.08 3.06
CA ASN A 19 8.55 -6.18 3.17
C ASN A 19 9.79 -5.72 3.93
N ALA A 20 9.87 -6.09 5.22
CA ALA A 20 10.97 -5.76 6.09
C ALA A 20 12.26 -6.43 5.60
N GLY A 21 13.09 -5.67 4.86
CA GLY A 21 14.34 -6.16 4.28
C GLY A 21 14.54 -5.78 2.81
N SER A 22 13.52 -5.23 2.13
CA SER A 22 13.66 -4.78 0.74
C SER A 22 13.79 -3.26 0.64
N THR A 23 14.98 -2.77 0.27
CA THR A 23 15.21 -1.34 -0.02
C THR A 23 14.34 -0.81 -1.15
N ARG A 24 14.04 -1.64 -2.16
CA ARG A 24 13.12 -1.28 -3.25
C ARG A 24 11.69 -1.04 -2.76
N ASN A 25 11.28 -1.73 -1.69
CA ASN A 25 9.97 -1.55 -1.07
C ASN A 25 9.89 -0.22 -0.31
N GLN A 26 10.96 0.18 0.39
CA GLN A 26 11.03 1.48 1.07
C GLN A 26 10.85 2.66 0.11
N SER A 27 11.50 2.63 -1.06
CA SER A 27 11.30 3.67 -2.07
C SER A 27 9.86 3.70 -2.59
N ALA A 28 9.26 2.53 -2.82
CA ALA A 28 7.88 2.42 -3.28
C ALA A 28 6.87 2.90 -2.21
N MET A 29 7.14 2.68 -0.92
CA MET A 29 6.35 3.27 0.17
C MET A 29 6.45 4.79 0.16
N GLY A 30 7.65 5.33 -0.03
CA GLY A 30 7.86 6.78 -0.12
C GLY A 30 7.08 7.42 -1.27
N SER A 31 7.04 6.76 -2.43
CA SER A 31 6.20 7.19 -3.56
C SER A 31 4.72 7.04 -3.24
N PHE A 32 4.30 5.91 -2.66
CA PHE A 32 2.91 5.68 -2.27
C PHE A 32 2.41 6.77 -1.30
N ASP A 33 3.16 7.06 -0.25
CA ASP A 33 2.80 8.10 0.73
C ASP A 33 2.81 9.51 0.11
N LYS A 34 3.64 9.78 -0.91
CA LYS A 34 3.61 11.05 -1.66
C LYS A 34 2.38 11.16 -2.55
N ASP A 35 2.09 10.11 -3.32
CA ASP A 35 0.94 10.05 -4.23
C ASP A 35 -0.39 10.10 -3.46
N HIS A 36 -0.37 9.64 -2.20
CA HIS A 36 -1.51 9.62 -1.30
C HIS A 36 -1.34 10.58 -0.11
N ALA A 37 -0.52 11.64 -0.23
CA ALA A 37 -0.20 12.55 0.87
C ALA A 37 -1.42 13.29 1.47
N ARG A 38 -2.50 13.39 0.68
CA ARG A 38 -3.78 14.00 1.08
C ARG A 38 -4.87 12.97 1.43
N HIS A 39 -4.53 11.68 1.39
CA HIS A 39 -5.48 10.61 1.67
C HIS A 39 -5.24 10.03 3.06
N MET A 40 -6.26 9.36 3.59
CA MET A 40 -6.11 8.59 4.81
C MET A 40 -5.35 7.30 4.51
N VAL A 41 -4.09 7.25 4.94
CA VAL A 41 -3.21 6.10 4.76
C VAL A 41 -2.83 5.53 6.12
N GLN A 42 -2.95 4.22 6.30
CA GLN A 42 -2.59 3.54 7.54
C GLN A 42 -1.84 2.24 7.25
N THR A 43 -0.95 1.88 8.17
CA THR A 43 -0.34 0.55 8.17
C THR A 43 -1.25 -0.39 8.93
N VAL A 44 -1.68 -1.46 8.26
CA VAL A 44 -2.55 -2.51 8.80
C VAL A 44 -1.96 -3.87 8.48
N ALA A 45 -2.41 -4.92 9.15
CA ALA A 45 -1.98 -6.26 8.79
C ALA A 45 -2.64 -6.67 7.45
N PHE A 46 -1.92 -7.38 6.58
CA PHE A 46 -2.41 -7.72 5.23
C PHE A 46 -3.70 -8.56 5.27
N ASN A 47 -3.89 -9.35 6.32
CA ASN A 47 -5.11 -10.12 6.57
C ASN A 47 -6.33 -9.27 6.96
N GLU A 48 -6.13 -8.02 7.41
CA GLU A 48 -7.21 -7.09 7.76
C GLU A 48 -7.71 -6.29 6.55
N LEU A 49 -7.01 -6.38 5.40
CA LEU A 49 -7.45 -5.72 4.18
C LEU A 49 -8.65 -6.45 3.58
N ASP A 50 -9.74 -5.71 3.40
CA ASP A 50 -10.92 -6.21 2.72
C ASP A 50 -10.65 -6.47 1.22
N LYS A 51 -11.45 -7.33 0.60
CA LYS A 51 -11.34 -7.72 -0.83
C LYS A 51 -11.48 -6.54 -1.80
N GLY A 52 -11.96 -5.40 -1.33
CA GLY A 52 -12.05 -4.16 -2.11
C GLY A 52 -10.71 -3.45 -2.35
N TYR A 53 -9.64 -3.87 -1.68
CA TYR A 53 -8.33 -3.24 -1.81
C TYR A 53 -7.53 -3.78 -3.01
N VAL A 54 -6.94 -2.88 -3.79
CA VAL A 54 -6.15 -3.20 -4.98
C VAL A 54 -4.66 -3.01 -4.69
N SER A 55 -3.85 -4.02 -5.05
CA SER A 55 -2.41 -3.97 -4.83
C SER A 55 -1.77 -2.90 -5.71
N HIS A 56 -1.21 -1.87 -5.09
CA HIS A 56 -0.53 -0.76 -5.74
C HIS A 56 0.78 -1.17 -6.43
N THR A 57 1.24 -2.42 -6.23
CA THR A 57 2.40 -3.00 -6.93
C THR A 57 2.08 -3.49 -8.34
N ARG A 58 0.79 -3.70 -8.69
CA ARG A 58 0.39 -4.11 -10.04
C ARG A 58 -0.26 -2.94 -10.76
N ARG A 59 0.59 -2.22 -11.50
CA ARG A 59 0.20 -1.24 -12.54
C ARG A 59 -0.65 -0.10 -12.00
N TYR A 60 -0.02 1.07 -11.93
CA TYR A 60 -0.64 2.32 -12.34
C TYR A 60 -1.45 2.09 -13.64
N VAL A 61 -2.74 1.81 -13.51
CA VAL A 61 -3.73 2.07 -14.55
C VAL A 61 -4.26 3.44 -14.17
N GLN A 62 -3.68 4.49 -14.77
CA GLN A 62 -4.24 5.82 -14.65
C GLN A 62 -5.71 5.76 -15.11
N PRO A 63 -6.68 6.25 -14.34
CA PRO A 63 -7.99 6.52 -14.90
C PRO A 63 -7.81 7.59 -15.98
N LYS A 64 -8.32 7.30 -17.18
CA LYS A 64 -8.38 8.25 -18.31
C LYS A 64 -9.24 9.45 -17.97
#